data_AF-A0A0J8RKM9-F1
#
_entry.id   AF-A0A0J8RKM9-F1
#
_cell.length_a   1.000
_cell.length_b   1.000
_cell.length_c   1.000
_cell.angle_alpha   90.00
_cell.angle_beta   90.00
_cell.angle_gamma   90.00
#
_symmetry.space_group_name_H-M   'P 1'
#
loop_
_entity.id
_entity.type
_entity.pdbx_description
1 polymer ?
#
loop_
_entity_poly.entity_id
_entity_poly.type
_entity_poly.pdbx_seq_one_letter_code
_entity_poly.pdbx_strand_id
1 'polypeptide(L)'
;MPPQLYLRRIPRLIRPLRPPSNHASLPKPRMFTSNSQLLLISPPANRPQLPFLHSPVVRLSPSHASRSLNPRLLSTERRKKITDGIKIAITAYAVMVLLYVIKLGLQQEKIERKFPTPPDFTTYSRWLLRTARALQNPESVGQAITPWRKVGDFYTELLERMENPEIDGKGLKEQGDGTFLIEGIGKTGYDIGEMSESWKMGYFQALIGAAEAAEKLDGWMYDEELDVAAPAEYVVGPSNPNPKPRPMGGNQTLKEENCRPAYDSPEVYYMKILTTKGFQTNQRLDAALAYADWLDFKGLKETAEDMYKWAMDIAASGVSVDPTKVVDMKTGVLKDDGNKYVTDNVLRAMTALGVHRVRQGDLAPALSIFLSVLRARRNLPQAPTPEHKGSPKDESAISEISETISSWLFPPPYPIPTITGNEQPLRSASTACDEAGLMIYIGEIMFASSSQESGLAWTRDAVDLAELSLLQLDETEAGPHTYRMKYSSDEERCHDCLRTGLDNWQKMVRKLVVKAEQEELDYMNTAKDSWFGSRAKKLKEKEMQRKRWEAEEIILQDRSKRVQRFIGDPLLAGLAPNTTMMLFS
;
A
#
# COMPACT_ATOMS: atom_id res chain seq x y z
N MET A 1 18.59 -49.56 32.96
CA MET A 1 18.08 -50.15 34.23
C MET A 1 18.29 -49.15 35.37
N PRO A 2 17.52 -49.22 36.48
CA PRO A 2 17.30 -48.11 37.44
C PRO A 2 18.20 -48.20 38.69
N PRO A 3 18.08 -47.28 39.68
CA PRO A 3 17.07 -47.38 40.77
C PRO A 3 16.38 -46.02 41.05
N GLN A 4 15.09 -45.84 41.42
CA GLN A 4 14.20 -46.40 42.46
C GLN A 4 14.52 -46.11 43.96
N LEU A 5 13.42 -45.89 44.72
CA LEU A 5 13.23 -45.85 46.20
C LEU A 5 13.44 -44.48 46.92
N TYR A 6 12.72 -44.08 47.99
CA TYR A 6 11.55 -44.68 48.69
C TYR A 6 10.60 -43.64 49.37
N LEU A 7 9.73 -44.07 50.33
CA LEU A 7 8.68 -43.30 51.04
C LEU A 7 8.91 -43.13 52.56
N ARG A 8 8.34 -42.08 53.20
CA ARG A 8 7.81 -41.98 54.61
C ARG A 8 7.20 -40.57 54.82
N ARG A 9 6.05 -40.26 55.44
CA ARG A 9 5.11 -40.81 56.49
C ARG A 9 5.34 -40.32 57.95
N ILE A 10 4.73 -39.17 58.33
CA ILE A 10 3.64 -38.96 59.36
C ILE A 10 3.80 -39.62 60.77
N PRO A 11 3.54 -39.01 61.99
CA PRO A 11 2.45 -38.04 62.40
C PRO A 11 2.67 -37.02 63.60
N ARG A 12 1.63 -36.22 63.98
CA ARG A 12 1.14 -35.75 65.35
C ARG A 12 1.28 -34.29 65.91
N LEU A 13 0.10 -33.63 66.04
CA LEU A 13 -0.55 -32.99 67.23
C LEU A 13 0.19 -32.01 68.20
N ILE A 14 -0.46 -30.87 68.52
CA ILE A 14 -0.78 -30.37 69.90
C ILE A 14 -1.80 -29.19 69.87
N ARG A 15 -2.67 -29.13 70.90
CA ARG A 15 -3.61 -28.06 71.35
C ARG A 15 -3.50 -28.03 72.92
N PRO A 16 -4.06 -27.12 73.75
CA PRO A 16 -5.26 -26.25 73.61
C PRO A 16 -5.06 -24.79 74.14
N LEU A 17 -6.07 -23.93 74.35
CA LEU A 17 -6.89 -23.78 75.58
C LEU A 17 -8.20 -22.96 75.38
N ARG A 18 -9.12 -23.03 76.36
CA ARG A 18 -10.50 -22.45 76.51
C ARG A 18 -10.72 -22.20 78.05
N PRO A 19 -11.86 -21.77 78.65
CA PRO A 19 -13.18 -21.22 78.22
C PRO A 19 -13.49 -19.90 79.01
N PRO A 20 -14.71 -19.50 79.53
CA PRO A 20 -16.15 -19.90 79.41
C PRO A 20 -17.10 -18.70 79.05
N SER A 21 -18.45 -18.71 79.09
CA SER A 21 -19.54 -19.69 78.84
C SER A 21 -20.91 -18.95 78.86
N ASN A 22 -21.89 -19.33 78.01
CA ASN A 22 -23.29 -19.68 78.39
C ASN A 22 -24.31 -19.67 77.20
N HIS A 23 -24.99 -20.82 77.03
CA HIS A 23 -26.40 -21.10 76.63
C HIS A 23 -27.23 -20.11 75.75
N ALA A 24 -28.09 -20.51 74.79
CA ALA A 24 -28.70 -21.82 74.43
C ALA A 24 -29.25 -21.93 72.97
N SER A 25 -29.49 -23.18 72.50
CA SER A 25 -30.52 -23.69 71.52
C SER A 25 -30.81 -22.91 70.21
N LEU A 26 -30.70 -23.46 68.97
CA LEU A 26 -31.35 -24.66 68.39
C LEU A 26 -30.71 -25.06 67.02
N PRO A 27 -30.98 -26.26 66.45
CA PRO A 27 -30.33 -26.77 65.22
C PRO A 27 -31.17 -26.72 63.92
N LYS A 28 -30.48 -26.71 62.77
CA LYS A 28 -30.94 -27.16 61.43
C LYS A 28 -30.01 -28.29 60.96
N PRO A 29 -30.51 -29.40 60.38
CA PRO A 29 -30.57 -29.56 58.92
C PRO A 29 -31.80 -30.41 58.46
N ARG A 30 -32.02 -30.88 57.21
CA ARG A 30 -31.34 -30.77 55.89
C ARG A 30 -32.40 -30.73 54.76
N MET A 31 -32.04 -31.13 53.53
CA MET A 31 -32.92 -31.30 52.35
C MET A 31 -32.91 -32.76 51.86
N PHE A 32 -33.95 -33.18 51.13
CA PHE A 32 -33.92 -34.35 50.21
C PHE A 32 -34.76 -34.09 48.95
N THR A 33 -34.64 -34.96 47.95
CA THR A 33 -34.68 -34.61 46.53
C THR A 33 -35.75 -35.32 45.69
N SER A 34 -36.15 -34.66 44.59
CA SER A 34 -36.49 -35.21 43.27
C SER A 34 -37.65 -36.21 43.06
N ASN A 35 -38.39 -35.95 41.97
CA ASN A 35 -39.19 -36.86 41.14
C ASN A 35 -40.54 -37.35 41.67
N SER A 36 -41.59 -37.09 40.90
CA SER A 36 -42.87 -37.80 40.97
C SER A 36 -43.32 -38.20 39.57
N GLN A 37 -43.70 -39.47 39.42
CA GLN A 37 -44.46 -39.98 38.29
C GLN A 37 -45.71 -40.69 38.84
N LEU A 38 -46.79 -40.61 38.05
CA LEU A 38 -47.93 -41.54 38.00
C LEU A 38 -48.87 -41.64 39.23
N LEU A 39 -50.08 -41.14 39.01
CA LEU A 39 -51.39 -41.80 39.25
C LEU A 39 -51.52 -42.78 40.44
N LEU A 40 -52.47 -42.47 41.34
CA LEU A 40 -53.61 -43.38 41.56
C LEU A 40 -54.81 -42.65 42.19
N ILE A 41 -56.01 -43.12 41.85
CA ILE A 41 -57.32 -42.53 42.17
C ILE A 41 -58.01 -43.45 43.19
N SER A 42 -58.44 -42.91 44.34
CA SER A 42 -59.64 -43.39 45.08
C SER A 42 -60.02 -42.45 46.25
N PRO A 43 -61.32 -42.17 46.48
CA PRO A 43 -61.82 -41.41 47.62
C PRO A 43 -62.52 -42.31 48.68
N PRO A 44 -62.58 -41.87 49.95
CA PRO A 44 -63.90 -41.61 50.57
C PRO A 44 -63.89 -40.30 51.42
N ALA A 45 -64.83 -39.37 51.26
CA ALA A 45 -66.25 -39.41 51.68
C ALA A 45 -66.52 -38.98 53.14
N ASN A 46 -66.45 -37.66 53.43
CA ASN A 46 -67.52 -36.94 54.16
C ASN A 46 -67.34 -35.40 54.20
N ARG A 47 -68.21 -34.68 53.44
CA ARG A 47 -68.57 -33.23 53.53
C ARG A 47 -67.49 -32.14 53.30
N PRO A 48 -67.89 -30.88 53.00
CA PRO A 48 -69.06 -30.40 52.23
C PRO A 48 -68.66 -29.79 50.88
N GLN A 49 -69.62 -29.62 49.96
CA GLN A 49 -69.36 -29.14 48.59
C GLN A 49 -69.29 -27.60 48.50
N LEU A 50 -68.34 -27.08 47.72
CA LEU A 50 -68.20 -25.66 47.37
C LEU A 50 -68.35 -25.46 45.85
N PRO A 51 -69.16 -24.48 45.38
CA PRO A 51 -69.66 -24.45 44.00
C PRO A 51 -68.68 -23.90 42.94
N PHE A 52 -67.37 -24.01 43.17
CA PHE A 52 -66.32 -23.43 42.31
C PHE A 52 -65.47 -24.47 41.56
N LEU A 53 -65.80 -25.77 41.70
CA LEU A 53 -65.05 -26.90 41.10
C LEU A 53 -65.85 -27.68 40.06
N HIS A 54 -66.79 -27.03 39.36
CA HIS A 54 -67.30 -27.54 38.09
C HIS A 54 -66.56 -26.88 36.92
N SER A 55 -65.61 -27.62 36.33
CA SER A 55 -65.22 -27.35 34.94
C SER A 55 -66.38 -27.73 34.02
N PRO A 56 -66.89 -26.83 33.16
CA PRO A 56 -67.91 -27.21 32.19
C PRO A 56 -67.32 -28.18 31.17
N VAL A 57 -67.88 -29.38 31.10
CA VAL A 57 -67.58 -30.35 30.03
C VAL A 57 -68.22 -29.83 28.74
N VAL A 58 -67.51 -28.96 28.03
CA VAL A 58 -67.86 -28.59 26.66
C VAL A 58 -67.47 -29.74 25.75
N ARG A 59 -68.46 -30.55 25.36
CA ARG A 59 -68.30 -31.54 24.29
C ARG A 59 -67.95 -30.78 23.00
N LEU A 60 -66.81 -31.09 22.38
CA LEU A 60 -66.50 -30.53 21.07
C LEU A 60 -67.50 -31.06 20.03
N SER A 61 -68.18 -30.15 19.35
CA SER A 61 -68.73 -30.38 18.01
C SER A 61 -67.90 -29.54 17.03
N PRO A 62 -67.41 -30.09 15.90
CA PRO A 62 -66.35 -29.45 15.13
C PRO A 62 -66.91 -28.50 14.06
N SER A 63 -67.22 -27.26 14.44
CA SER A 63 -67.26 -26.11 13.53
C SER A 63 -67.47 -24.81 14.31
N HIS A 64 -66.94 -23.69 13.79
CA HIS A 64 -67.16 -22.32 14.30
C HIS A 64 -66.62 -21.99 15.72
N ALA A 65 -65.34 -22.28 15.99
CA ALA A 65 -64.60 -21.77 17.15
C ALA A 65 -63.44 -20.81 16.78
N SER A 66 -63.60 -20.03 15.70
CA SER A 66 -62.60 -19.06 15.21
C SER A 66 -62.97 -17.59 15.48
N ARG A 67 -63.73 -17.31 16.55
CA ARG A 67 -63.95 -15.95 17.09
C ARG A 67 -64.46 -15.99 18.54
N SER A 68 -63.55 -16.20 19.50
CA SER A 68 -63.68 -15.53 20.79
C SER A 68 -62.38 -14.83 21.14
N LEU A 69 -62.41 -13.50 21.08
CA LEU A 69 -61.33 -12.70 21.65
C LEU A 69 -61.35 -12.94 23.15
N ASN A 70 -60.34 -13.66 23.63
CA ASN A 70 -59.99 -13.65 25.03
C ASN A 70 -58.96 -12.54 25.26
N PRO A 71 -59.33 -11.35 25.77
CA PRO A 71 -58.37 -10.45 26.41
C PRO A 71 -57.92 -11.10 27.73
N ARG A 72 -57.14 -12.19 27.62
CA ARG A 72 -56.57 -12.90 28.76
C ARG A 72 -55.63 -11.95 29.47
N LEU A 73 -56.11 -11.47 30.62
CA LEU A 73 -55.46 -10.62 31.60
C LEU A 73 -53.93 -10.76 31.53
N LEU A 74 -53.27 -9.73 31.01
CA LEU A 74 -51.82 -9.57 31.07
C LEU A 74 -51.43 -9.46 32.55
N SER A 75 -51.12 -10.60 33.18
CA SER A 75 -50.68 -10.61 34.57
C SER A 75 -49.49 -9.66 34.73
N THR A 76 -49.48 -8.93 35.85
CA THR A 76 -48.41 -7.96 36.18
C THR A 76 -47.02 -8.61 36.16
N GLU A 77 -46.96 -9.91 36.43
CA GLU A 77 -45.76 -10.74 36.33
C GLU A 77 -45.25 -10.92 34.89
N ARG A 78 -46.13 -11.14 33.90
CA ARG A 78 -45.71 -11.19 32.47
C ARG A 78 -45.28 -9.81 31.97
N ARG A 79 -45.96 -8.73 32.38
CA ARG A 79 -45.53 -7.36 32.05
C ARG A 79 -44.12 -7.07 32.58
N LYS A 80 -43.82 -7.40 33.84
CA LYS A 80 -42.46 -7.26 34.41
C LYS A 80 -41.42 -8.05 33.61
N LYS A 81 -41.66 -9.34 33.33
CA LYS A 81 -40.74 -10.17 32.54
C LYS A 81 -40.47 -9.61 31.13
N ILE A 82 -41.49 -9.03 30.48
CA ILE A 82 -41.32 -8.36 29.18
C ILE A 82 -40.51 -7.06 29.33
N THR A 83 -40.83 -6.20 30.31
CA THR A 83 -40.06 -4.96 30.51
C THR A 83 -38.62 -5.21 30.91
N ASP A 84 -38.36 -6.25 31.70
CA ASP A 84 -37.00 -6.58 32.12
C ASP A 84 -36.22 -7.29 31.01
N GLY A 85 -36.89 -8.11 30.18
CA GLY A 85 -36.32 -8.63 28.94
C GLY A 85 -35.95 -7.52 27.93
N ILE A 86 -36.79 -6.51 27.77
CA ILE A 86 -36.50 -5.33 26.92
C ILE A 86 -35.32 -4.53 27.49
N LYS A 87 -35.26 -4.31 28.81
CA LYS A 87 -34.10 -3.66 29.45
C LYS A 87 -32.80 -4.43 29.17
N ILE A 88 -32.81 -5.76 29.36
CA ILE A 88 -31.65 -6.62 29.09
C ILE A 88 -31.25 -6.57 27.61
N ALA A 89 -32.22 -6.56 26.69
CA ALA A 89 -31.94 -6.42 25.26
C ALA A 89 -31.32 -5.06 24.91
N ILE A 90 -31.83 -3.96 25.49
CA ILE A 90 -31.29 -2.61 25.29
C ILE A 90 -29.88 -2.48 25.91
N THR A 91 -29.64 -3.01 27.11
CA THR A 91 -28.30 -2.96 27.71
C THR A 91 -27.31 -3.85 26.96
N ALA A 92 -27.71 -5.04 26.51
CA ALA A 92 -26.87 -5.89 25.67
C ALA A 92 -26.54 -5.21 24.32
N TYR A 93 -27.53 -4.57 23.68
CA TYR A 93 -27.30 -3.79 22.47
C TYR A 93 -26.35 -2.61 22.70
N ALA A 94 -26.54 -1.85 23.78
CA ALA A 94 -25.65 -0.74 24.15
C ALA A 94 -24.20 -1.23 24.41
N VAL A 95 -24.02 -2.36 25.09
CA VAL A 95 -22.70 -2.98 25.28
C VAL A 95 -22.09 -3.42 23.94
N MET A 96 -22.88 -4.01 23.03
CA MET A 96 -22.38 -4.38 21.70
C MET A 96 -21.97 -3.16 20.85
N VAL A 97 -22.72 -2.06 20.92
CA VAL A 97 -22.36 -0.79 20.27
C VAL A 97 -21.08 -0.21 20.87
N LEU A 98 -20.94 -0.20 22.20
CA LEU A 98 -19.71 0.24 22.87
C LEU A 98 -18.49 -0.61 22.48
N LEU A 99 -18.62 -1.94 22.46
CA LEU A 99 -17.55 -2.84 22.01
C LEU A 99 -17.19 -2.60 20.53
N TYR A 100 -18.17 -2.30 19.68
CA TYR A 100 -17.93 -1.95 18.28
C TYR A 100 -17.19 -0.61 18.13
N VAL A 101 -17.56 0.43 18.88
CA VAL A 101 -16.86 1.72 18.90
C VAL A 101 -15.43 1.58 19.43
N ILE A 102 -15.21 0.79 20.50
CA ILE A 102 -13.87 0.48 21.01
C ILE A 102 -13.04 -0.24 19.94
N LYS A 103 -13.62 -1.23 19.24
CA LYS A 103 -12.93 -1.93 18.15
C LYS A 103 -12.55 -0.98 17.01
N LEU A 104 -13.45 -0.10 16.58
CA LEU A 104 -13.15 0.92 15.57
C LEU A 104 -12.05 1.87 16.02
N GLY A 105 -12.10 2.35 17.27
CA GLY A 105 -11.06 3.20 17.86
C GLY A 105 -9.68 2.54 17.84
N LEU A 106 -9.59 1.28 18.27
CA LEU A 106 -8.34 0.50 18.23
C LEU A 106 -7.84 0.25 16.80
N GLN A 107 -8.73 0.02 15.84
CA GLN A 107 -8.35 -0.11 14.42
C GLN A 107 -7.83 1.22 13.86
N GLN A 108 -8.47 2.33 14.20
CA GLN A 108 -8.07 3.67 13.75
C GLN A 108 -6.76 4.14 14.39
N GLU A 109 -6.52 3.83 15.67
CA GLU A 109 -5.23 4.04 16.34
C GLU A 109 -4.10 3.20 15.70
N LYS A 110 -4.38 1.93 15.37
CA LYS A 110 -3.44 1.07 14.64
C LYS A 110 -3.13 1.60 13.23
N ILE A 111 -4.09 2.26 12.59
CA ILE A 111 -3.91 2.91 11.28
C ILE A 111 -3.11 4.21 11.43
N GLU A 112 -3.45 5.08 12.39
CA GLU A 112 -2.73 6.34 12.67
C GLU A 112 -1.23 6.10 12.95
N ARG A 113 -0.89 5.00 13.64
CA ARG A 113 0.51 4.61 13.90
C ARG A 113 1.29 4.23 12.64
N LYS A 114 0.61 3.76 11.59
CA LYS A 114 1.21 3.46 10.28
C LYS A 114 1.20 4.68 9.36
N PHE A 115 0.10 5.42 9.38
CA PHE A 115 -0.15 6.58 8.53
C PHE A 115 -0.48 7.77 9.45
N PRO A 116 0.55 8.39 10.08
CA PRO A 116 0.35 9.55 10.94
C PRO A 116 -0.27 10.69 10.15
N THR A 117 -1.16 11.47 10.77
CA THR A 117 -1.85 12.58 10.12
C THR A 117 -1.52 13.93 10.75
N PRO A 118 -1.66 15.05 10.00
CA PRO A 118 -1.35 16.38 10.53
C PRO A 118 -2.13 16.70 11.81
N PRO A 119 -1.49 17.29 12.83
CA PRO A 119 -2.20 17.70 14.06
C PRO A 119 -3.15 18.87 13.81
N ASP A 120 -2.91 19.67 12.76
CA ASP A 120 -3.68 20.88 12.43
C ASP A 120 -5.07 20.59 11.83
N PHE A 121 -5.28 19.37 11.32
CA PHE A 121 -6.53 18.95 10.69
C PHE A 121 -7.58 18.58 11.74
N THR A 122 -8.85 18.88 11.45
CA THR A 122 -9.99 18.35 12.22
C THR A 122 -9.96 16.83 12.28
N THR A 123 -10.49 16.26 13.37
CA THR A 123 -10.51 14.80 13.61
C THR A 123 -11.15 14.00 12.48
N TYR A 124 -12.10 14.59 11.75
CA TYR A 124 -12.73 13.96 10.60
C TYR A 124 -11.81 13.99 9.36
N SER A 125 -11.18 15.12 9.04
CA SER A 125 -10.22 15.21 7.93
C SER A 125 -8.99 14.33 8.14
N ARG A 126 -8.53 14.19 9.40
CA ARG A 126 -7.54 13.17 9.78
C ARG A 126 -8.04 11.74 9.54
N TRP A 127 -9.29 11.45 9.89
CA TRP A 127 -9.91 10.15 9.64
C TRP A 127 -10.03 9.82 8.15
N LEU A 128 -10.39 10.79 7.30
CA LEU A 128 -10.42 10.64 5.85
C LEU A 128 -9.02 10.31 5.30
N LEU A 129 -8.02 11.15 5.59
CA LEU A 129 -6.64 10.99 5.07
C LEU A 129 -6.04 9.62 5.42
N ARG A 130 -6.08 9.22 6.70
CA ARG A 130 -5.51 7.93 7.11
C ARG A 130 -6.29 6.73 6.58
N THR A 131 -7.61 6.86 6.41
CA THR A 131 -8.44 5.78 5.83
C THR A 131 -8.15 5.63 4.34
N ALA A 132 -8.01 6.73 3.59
CA ALA A 132 -7.62 6.73 2.19
C ALA A 132 -6.23 6.08 2.00
N ARG A 133 -5.21 6.55 2.73
CA ARG A 133 -3.84 5.98 2.68
C ARG A 133 -3.78 4.51 3.10
N ALA A 134 -4.57 4.09 4.09
CA ALA A 134 -4.66 2.69 4.48
C ALA A 134 -5.32 1.81 3.39
N LEU A 135 -6.31 2.34 2.65
CA LEU A 135 -6.95 1.63 1.55
C LEU A 135 -6.12 1.62 0.26
N GLN A 136 -5.24 2.60 0.04
CA GLN A 136 -4.19 2.56 -1.01
C GLN A 136 -3.14 1.47 -0.74
N ASN A 137 -2.93 1.09 0.52
CA ASN A 137 -1.91 0.12 0.93
C ASN A 137 -2.60 -1.14 1.49
N PRO A 138 -3.16 -2.02 0.65
CA PRO A 138 -4.16 -3.01 1.06
C PRO A 138 -3.55 -4.06 2.00
N GLU A 139 -2.28 -4.43 1.79
CA GLU A 139 -1.50 -5.29 2.69
C GLU A 139 -1.50 -4.79 4.13
N SER A 140 -1.42 -3.46 4.31
CA SER A 140 -1.37 -2.83 5.63
C SER A 140 -2.65 -3.01 6.45
N VAL A 141 -3.77 -3.27 5.77
CA VAL A 141 -5.13 -3.49 6.32
C VAL A 141 -5.54 -4.97 6.26
N GLY A 142 -4.78 -5.83 5.56
CA GLY A 142 -5.13 -7.23 5.32
C GLY A 142 -6.15 -7.42 4.19
N GLN A 143 -6.17 -6.51 3.21
CA GLN A 143 -6.91 -6.65 1.96
C GLN A 143 -5.93 -7.05 0.84
N ALA A 144 -6.42 -7.67 -0.23
CA ALA A 144 -5.60 -8.10 -1.37
C ALA A 144 -5.64 -7.12 -2.56
N ILE A 145 -6.64 -6.24 -2.63
CA ILE A 145 -6.89 -5.32 -3.75
C ILE A 145 -7.28 -3.96 -3.19
N THR A 146 -6.77 -2.89 -3.78
CA THR A 146 -7.14 -1.50 -3.47
C THR A 146 -8.56 -1.18 -3.98
N PRO A 147 -9.51 -0.77 -3.12
CA PRO A 147 -10.84 -0.35 -3.56
C PRO A 147 -10.80 1.10 -4.06
N TRP A 148 -10.21 1.34 -5.23
CA TRP A 148 -9.92 2.67 -5.77
C TRP A 148 -11.10 3.65 -5.67
N ARG A 149 -12.34 3.24 -6.00
CA ARG A 149 -13.54 4.08 -5.85
C ARG A 149 -13.61 4.75 -4.47
N LYS A 150 -13.48 3.96 -3.40
CA LYS A 150 -13.50 4.46 -2.01
C LYS A 150 -12.31 5.36 -1.67
N VAL A 151 -11.15 5.09 -2.27
CA VAL A 151 -9.96 5.94 -2.11
C VAL A 151 -10.22 7.31 -2.73
N GLY A 152 -10.76 7.35 -3.96
CA GLY A 152 -11.21 8.57 -4.62
C GLY A 152 -12.24 9.32 -3.77
N ASP A 153 -13.32 8.65 -3.37
CA ASP A 153 -14.38 9.23 -2.53
C ASP A 153 -13.82 9.92 -1.26
N PHE A 154 -12.93 9.25 -0.53
CA PHE A 154 -12.30 9.81 0.69
C PHE A 154 -11.35 10.98 0.40
N TYR A 155 -10.64 10.98 -0.72
CA TYR A 155 -9.76 12.10 -1.08
C TYR A 155 -10.55 13.31 -1.61
N THR A 156 -11.61 13.10 -2.39
CA THR A 156 -12.51 14.16 -2.85
C THR A 156 -13.17 14.86 -1.66
N GLU A 157 -13.78 14.10 -0.73
CA GLU A 157 -14.38 14.65 0.50
C GLU A 157 -13.33 15.38 1.37
N LEU A 158 -12.10 14.86 1.44
CA LEU A 158 -11.01 15.51 2.18
C LEU A 158 -10.60 16.84 1.55
N LEU A 159 -10.48 16.91 0.21
CA LEU A 159 -10.14 18.14 -0.51
C LEU A 159 -11.24 19.18 -0.39
N GLU A 160 -12.52 18.81 -0.57
CA GLU A 160 -13.67 19.71 -0.36
C GLU A 160 -13.64 20.38 1.03
N ARG A 161 -13.24 19.64 2.06
CA ARG A 161 -13.15 20.15 3.45
C ARG A 161 -11.92 21.02 3.71
N MET A 162 -10.79 20.70 3.11
CA MET A 162 -9.55 21.47 3.22
C MET A 162 -9.57 22.74 2.36
N GLU A 163 -10.35 22.77 1.29
CA GLU A 163 -10.51 23.96 0.44
C GLU A 163 -11.65 24.87 0.92
N ASN A 164 -12.50 24.38 1.85
CA ASN A 164 -13.55 25.17 2.49
C ASN A 164 -12.98 26.07 3.61
N PRO A 165 -13.07 27.41 3.49
CA PRO A 165 -12.53 28.36 4.47
C PRO A 165 -13.24 28.34 5.83
N GLU A 166 -14.44 27.76 5.93
CA GLU A 166 -15.19 27.62 7.19
C GLU A 166 -14.72 26.43 8.05
N ILE A 167 -13.96 25.49 7.47
CA ILE A 167 -13.57 24.21 8.09
C ILE A 167 -12.05 24.13 8.24
N ASP A 168 -11.37 23.32 7.41
CA ASP A 168 -9.93 23.07 7.49
C ASP A 168 -9.14 24.02 6.57
N GLY A 169 -9.82 24.75 5.65
CA GLY A 169 -9.23 25.72 4.73
C GLY A 169 -9.06 27.14 5.28
N LYS A 170 -9.22 27.33 6.60
CA LYS A 170 -9.13 28.63 7.24
C LYS A 170 -7.71 29.21 7.11
N GLY A 171 -7.57 30.22 6.24
CA GLY A 171 -6.30 30.87 5.92
C GLY A 171 -5.87 30.74 4.47
N LEU A 172 -6.56 29.91 3.67
CA LEU A 172 -6.37 29.85 2.22
C LEU A 172 -6.65 31.18 1.54
N LYS A 173 -5.79 31.54 0.59
CA LYS A 173 -5.97 32.69 -0.31
C LYS A 173 -6.01 32.19 -1.75
N GLU A 174 -6.96 32.67 -2.54
CA GLU A 174 -6.95 32.43 -3.98
C GLU A 174 -5.79 33.21 -4.62
N GLN A 175 -5.17 32.64 -5.66
CA GLN A 175 -3.91 33.11 -6.22
C GLN A 175 -4.13 34.25 -7.25
N GLY A 176 -4.22 35.49 -6.75
CA GLY A 176 -4.29 36.72 -7.55
C GLY A 176 -5.70 37.32 -7.69
N ASP A 177 -5.78 38.59 -8.13
CA ASP A 177 -7.04 39.36 -8.26
C ASP A 177 -7.98 38.88 -9.40
N GLY A 178 -7.62 37.79 -10.07
CA GLY A 178 -8.44 37.09 -11.04
C GLY A 178 -8.00 35.63 -11.08
N THR A 179 -8.93 34.72 -10.84
CA THR A 179 -8.72 33.27 -10.98
C THR A 179 -8.13 32.98 -12.36
N PHE A 180 -6.91 32.43 -12.38
CA PHE A 180 -6.20 32.06 -13.61
C PHE A 180 -6.82 30.78 -14.18
N LEU A 181 -8.08 30.85 -14.62
CA LEU A 181 -8.85 29.73 -15.13
C LEU A 181 -8.14 29.14 -16.36
N ILE A 182 -7.43 28.03 -16.18
CA ILE A 182 -6.89 27.25 -17.29
C ILE A 182 -8.08 26.53 -17.92
N GLU A 183 -8.29 26.76 -19.20
CA GLU A 183 -9.42 26.25 -19.96
C GLU A 183 -9.46 24.71 -19.89
N GLY A 184 -10.56 24.15 -19.37
CA GLY A 184 -10.73 22.71 -19.12
C GLY A 184 -10.33 22.22 -17.71
N ILE A 185 -9.51 22.95 -16.96
CA ILE A 185 -8.95 22.51 -15.66
C ILE A 185 -9.65 23.15 -14.45
N GLY A 186 -10.21 24.35 -14.62
CA GLY A 186 -10.98 25.04 -13.58
C GLY A 186 -10.12 25.94 -12.67
N LYS A 187 -10.44 25.98 -11.36
CA LYS A 187 -9.74 26.85 -10.40
C LYS A 187 -8.28 26.41 -10.23
N THR A 188 -7.35 27.30 -10.50
CA THR A 188 -5.92 27.12 -10.20
C THR A 188 -5.65 27.05 -8.70
N GLY A 189 -4.41 26.65 -8.37
CA GLY A 189 -3.91 26.52 -7.01
C GLY A 189 -4.07 27.75 -6.11
N TYR A 190 -3.87 27.50 -4.82
CA TYR A 190 -3.99 28.50 -3.77
C TYR A 190 -2.63 29.11 -3.42
N ASP A 191 -2.62 30.22 -2.68
CA ASP A 191 -1.44 30.62 -1.91
C ASP A 191 -1.55 30.04 -0.50
N ILE A 192 -0.79 28.96 -0.26
CA ILE A 192 -0.71 28.25 1.02
C ILE A 192 0.48 28.71 1.85
N GLY A 193 1.19 29.78 1.46
CA GLY A 193 2.43 30.22 2.08
C GLY A 193 2.33 30.48 3.59
N GLU A 194 1.19 31.00 4.05
CA GLU A 194 0.89 31.32 5.46
C GLU A 194 0.42 30.11 6.29
N MET A 195 0.17 28.95 5.67
CA MET A 195 -0.24 27.72 6.37
C MET A 195 0.96 27.05 7.07
N SER A 196 0.69 26.21 8.07
CA SER A 196 1.71 25.39 8.74
C SER A 196 2.30 24.32 7.81
N GLU A 197 3.57 23.94 8.00
CA GLU A 197 4.22 22.89 7.19
C GLU A 197 3.52 21.52 7.30
N SER A 198 2.96 21.20 8.46
CA SER A 198 2.13 20.00 8.68
C SER A 198 0.83 20.04 7.86
N TRP A 199 0.15 21.19 7.79
CA TRP A 199 -1.02 21.38 6.94
C TRP A 199 -0.64 21.29 5.45
N LYS A 200 0.43 21.99 5.01
CA LYS A 200 0.94 21.95 3.63
C LYS A 200 1.26 20.52 3.18
N MET A 201 1.94 19.74 4.01
CA MET A 201 2.25 18.34 3.70
C MET A 201 0.99 17.46 3.68
N GLY A 202 0.03 17.66 4.59
CA GLY A 202 -1.26 16.96 4.52
C GLY A 202 -2.06 17.28 3.25
N TYR A 203 -2.08 18.55 2.85
CA TYR A 203 -2.74 19.02 1.63
C TYR A 203 -2.06 18.46 0.37
N PHE A 204 -0.72 18.43 0.32
CA PHE A 204 0.03 17.74 -0.73
C PHE A 204 -0.30 16.24 -0.80
N GLN A 205 -0.31 15.53 0.34
CA GLN A 205 -0.63 14.10 0.40
C GLN A 205 -2.06 13.80 -0.09
N ALA A 206 -3.01 14.70 0.16
CA ALA A 206 -4.35 14.55 -0.36
C ALA A 206 -4.44 14.82 -1.87
N LEU A 207 -3.78 15.88 -2.37
CA LEU A 207 -3.78 16.18 -3.81
C LEU A 207 -3.09 15.09 -4.63
N ILE A 208 -1.93 14.60 -4.19
CA ILE A 208 -1.21 13.53 -4.91
C ILE A 208 -1.98 12.20 -4.84
N GLY A 209 -2.58 11.88 -3.68
CA GLY A 209 -3.41 10.68 -3.52
C GLY A 209 -4.74 10.75 -4.29
N ALA A 210 -5.33 11.94 -4.42
CA ALA A 210 -6.47 12.20 -5.29
C ALA A 210 -6.10 12.03 -6.77
N ALA A 211 -4.94 12.55 -7.19
CA ALA A 211 -4.42 12.39 -8.55
C ALA A 211 -4.20 10.91 -8.88
N GLU A 212 -3.49 10.17 -8.03
CA GLU A 212 -3.29 8.71 -8.15
C GLU A 212 -4.62 7.95 -8.24
N ALA A 213 -5.61 8.30 -7.40
CA ALA A 213 -6.92 7.67 -7.43
C ALA A 213 -7.67 8.00 -8.74
N ALA A 214 -7.63 9.26 -9.19
CA ALA A 214 -8.20 9.69 -10.45
C ALA A 214 -7.56 8.97 -11.65
N GLU A 215 -6.25 8.71 -11.66
CA GLU A 215 -5.61 7.93 -12.74
C GLU A 215 -6.20 6.53 -12.87
N LYS A 216 -6.45 5.85 -11.75
CA LYS A 216 -6.96 4.47 -11.74
C LYS A 216 -8.50 4.42 -11.91
N LEU A 217 -9.17 5.56 -11.75
CA LEU A 217 -10.60 5.75 -11.94
C LEU A 217 -10.94 6.53 -13.22
N ASP A 218 -9.94 6.80 -14.06
CA ASP A 218 -10.13 7.52 -15.31
C ASP A 218 -11.05 6.73 -16.27
N GLY A 219 -11.94 7.43 -16.96
CA GLY A 219 -13.03 6.83 -17.74
C GLY A 219 -14.10 6.10 -16.92
N TRP A 220 -14.16 6.26 -15.59
CA TRP A 220 -15.31 5.84 -14.80
C TRP A 220 -16.46 6.84 -14.93
N MET A 221 -17.66 6.29 -14.98
CA MET A 221 -18.91 7.04 -15.11
C MET A 221 -19.73 6.86 -13.84
N TYR A 222 -20.30 7.95 -13.33
CA TYR A 222 -21.23 7.98 -12.20
C TYR A 222 -22.64 8.24 -12.71
N ASP A 223 -23.55 7.30 -12.44
CA ASP A 223 -24.97 7.38 -12.75
C ASP A 223 -25.71 8.11 -11.61
N GLU A 224 -26.31 9.26 -11.92
CA GLU A 224 -26.96 10.13 -10.93
C GLU A 224 -28.32 9.60 -10.46
N GLU A 225 -29.00 8.76 -11.25
CA GLU A 225 -30.27 8.13 -10.82
C GLU A 225 -30.03 6.97 -9.85
N LEU A 226 -28.89 6.29 -9.99
CA LEU A 226 -28.58 5.07 -9.24
C LEU A 226 -27.60 5.28 -8.08
N ASP A 227 -26.87 6.40 -8.02
CA ASP A 227 -25.77 6.65 -7.06
C ASP A 227 -24.64 5.59 -7.19
N VAL A 228 -24.30 5.24 -8.44
CA VAL A 228 -23.30 4.20 -8.74
C VAL A 228 -22.28 4.68 -9.77
N ALA A 229 -21.03 4.85 -9.32
CA ALA A 229 -19.86 4.86 -10.19
C ALA A 229 -19.47 3.44 -10.64
N ALA A 230 -19.22 3.29 -11.95
CA ALA A 230 -18.66 2.09 -12.60
C ALA A 230 -17.83 2.46 -13.84
N PRO A 231 -16.88 1.62 -14.28
CA PRO A 231 -16.19 1.81 -15.57
C PRO A 231 -17.15 1.93 -16.76
N ALA A 232 -16.82 2.78 -17.74
CA ALA A 232 -17.63 2.98 -18.96
C ALA A 232 -17.93 1.69 -19.74
N GLU A 233 -17.09 0.65 -19.61
CA GLU A 233 -17.33 -0.67 -20.21
C GLU A 233 -18.66 -1.33 -19.80
N TYR A 234 -19.23 -0.93 -18.66
CA TYR A 234 -20.48 -1.46 -18.10
C TYR A 234 -21.70 -0.55 -18.33
N VAL A 235 -21.52 0.60 -18.98
CA VAL A 235 -22.56 1.61 -19.24
C VAL A 235 -23.14 1.38 -20.63
N VAL A 236 -24.47 1.32 -20.74
CA VAL A 236 -25.17 1.24 -22.04
C VAL A 236 -25.27 2.64 -22.63
N GLY A 237 -24.83 2.83 -23.86
CA GLY A 237 -25.10 4.09 -24.58
C GLY A 237 -24.59 4.13 -26.01
N PRO A 238 -24.70 5.29 -26.69
CA PRO A 238 -24.19 5.46 -28.05
C PRO A 238 -22.70 5.15 -28.20
N SER A 239 -21.89 5.44 -27.18
CA SER A 239 -20.44 5.18 -27.18
C SER A 239 -20.12 3.71 -26.89
N ASN A 240 -21.03 2.99 -26.22
CA ASN A 240 -20.90 1.57 -25.86
C ASN A 240 -22.24 0.84 -26.01
N PRO A 241 -22.62 0.42 -27.24
CA PRO A 241 -23.93 -0.20 -27.48
C PRO A 241 -24.03 -1.64 -26.96
N ASN A 242 -22.91 -2.30 -26.66
CA ASN A 242 -22.85 -3.67 -26.16
C ASN A 242 -21.93 -3.75 -24.91
N PRO A 243 -22.35 -3.21 -23.76
CA PRO A 243 -21.52 -3.22 -22.56
C PRO A 243 -21.31 -4.63 -22.02
N LYS A 244 -20.20 -4.79 -21.29
CA LYS A 244 -19.88 -6.03 -20.58
C LYS A 244 -20.90 -6.24 -19.45
N PRO A 245 -21.24 -7.50 -19.08
CA PRO A 245 -22.04 -7.76 -17.89
C PRO A 245 -21.22 -7.45 -16.62
N ARG A 246 -21.84 -6.77 -15.64
CA ARG A 246 -21.15 -6.43 -14.38
C ARG A 246 -20.80 -7.69 -13.56
N PRO A 247 -19.59 -7.80 -12.97
CA PRO A 247 -19.16 -8.99 -12.23
C PRO A 247 -20.03 -9.41 -11.04
N MET A 248 -20.81 -8.48 -10.47
CA MET A 248 -21.57 -8.69 -9.24
C MET A 248 -23.09 -8.86 -9.44
N GLY A 249 -23.54 -9.21 -10.65
CA GLY A 249 -24.94 -9.61 -10.89
C GLY A 249 -26.00 -8.53 -10.63
N GLY A 250 -25.60 -7.25 -10.57
CA GLY A 250 -26.52 -6.13 -10.41
C GLY A 250 -27.36 -5.93 -11.66
N ASN A 251 -28.65 -6.29 -11.60
CA ASN A 251 -29.58 -6.33 -12.74
C ASN A 251 -29.83 -4.99 -13.47
N GLN A 252 -29.46 -3.86 -12.87
CA GLN A 252 -29.82 -2.54 -13.39
C GLN A 252 -28.70 -1.94 -14.26
N THR A 253 -28.90 -1.93 -15.57
CA THR A 253 -27.99 -1.32 -16.55
C THR A 253 -27.83 0.17 -16.30
N LEU A 254 -26.60 0.66 -16.10
CA LEU A 254 -26.32 2.10 -16.12
C LEU A 254 -26.52 2.61 -17.55
N LYS A 255 -26.97 3.85 -17.70
CA LYS A 255 -27.16 4.46 -19.02
C LYS A 255 -26.30 5.71 -19.20
N GLU A 256 -25.67 5.85 -20.36
CA GLU A 256 -24.80 6.99 -20.70
C GLU A 256 -25.56 8.33 -20.65
N GLU A 257 -26.86 8.35 -20.94
CA GLU A 257 -27.72 9.55 -20.83
C GLU A 257 -27.85 10.11 -19.40
N ASN A 258 -27.66 9.27 -18.37
CA ASN A 258 -27.78 9.61 -16.95
C ASN A 258 -26.42 9.63 -16.24
N CYS A 259 -25.33 9.47 -17.00
CA CYS A 259 -23.98 9.36 -16.47
C CYS A 259 -23.15 10.62 -16.73
N ARG A 260 -22.38 11.02 -15.71
CA ARG A 260 -21.27 11.99 -15.84
C ARG A 260 -19.93 11.31 -15.49
N PRO A 261 -18.77 11.93 -15.80
CA PRO A 261 -17.49 11.47 -15.24
C PRO A 261 -17.57 11.35 -13.72
N ALA A 262 -17.10 10.22 -13.18
CA ALA A 262 -17.24 9.92 -11.75
C ALA A 262 -16.30 10.76 -10.87
N TYR A 263 -15.14 11.13 -11.40
CA TYR A 263 -14.10 11.92 -10.75
C TYR A 263 -13.52 12.92 -11.76
N ASP A 264 -12.89 13.98 -11.26
CA ASP A 264 -12.18 14.94 -12.11
C ASP A 264 -10.95 14.31 -12.77
N SER A 265 -10.49 14.90 -13.87
CA SER A 265 -9.26 14.48 -14.56
C SER A 265 -8.04 14.56 -13.61
N PRO A 266 -7.09 13.60 -13.66
CA PRO A 266 -5.85 13.66 -12.88
C PRO A 266 -5.09 14.98 -13.04
N GLU A 267 -5.17 15.56 -14.24
CA GLU A 267 -4.61 16.88 -14.59
C GLU A 267 -5.06 17.99 -13.64
N VAL A 268 -6.32 17.98 -13.15
CA VAL A 268 -6.85 18.98 -12.21
C VAL A 268 -6.05 18.97 -10.92
N TYR A 269 -5.78 17.79 -10.36
CA TYR A 269 -5.02 17.64 -9.13
C TYR A 269 -3.53 17.96 -9.33
N TYR A 270 -2.92 17.47 -10.42
CA TYR A 270 -1.51 17.76 -10.72
C TYR A 270 -1.27 19.26 -10.99
N MET A 271 -2.08 19.91 -11.83
CA MET A 271 -1.94 21.35 -12.09
C MET A 271 -2.23 22.18 -10.84
N LYS A 272 -3.16 21.76 -9.98
CA LYS A 272 -3.38 22.39 -8.68
C LYS A 272 -2.11 22.33 -7.80
N ILE A 273 -1.35 21.22 -7.80
CA ILE A 273 -0.04 21.16 -7.11
C ILE A 273 0.98 22.09 -7.75
N LEU A 274 1.11 22.09 -9.08
CA LEU A 274 2.16 22.87 -9.78
C LEU A 274 1.92 24.39 -9.71
N THR A 275 0.66 24.82 -9.71
CA THR A 275 0.29 26.24 -9.62
C THR A 275 0.27 26.77 -8.19
N THR A 276 -0.11 25.94 -7.20
CA THR A 276 -0.19 26.33 -5.79
C THR A 276 1.14 26.88 -5.25
N LYS A 277 1.10 28.11 -4.75
CA LYS A 277 2.25 28.79 -4.16
C LYS A 277 2.43 28.36 -2.70
N GLY A 278 3.60 27.82 -2.37
CA GLY A 278 3.97 27.42 -1.01
C GLY A 278 4.43 25.97 -0.89
N PHE A 279 4.28 25.15 -1.94
CA PHE A 279 4.87 23.81 -2.00
C PHE A 279 6.38 23.82 -2.26
N GLN A 280 7.07 22.85 -1.68
CA GLN A 280 8.50 22.63 -1.82
C GLN A 280 8.87 22.16 -3.26
N THR A 281 10.16 22.17 -3.60
CA THR A 281 10.64 21.81 -4.95
C THR A 281 10.43 20.32 -5.25
N ASN A 282 10.73 19.42 -4.30
CA ASN A 282 10.44 17.99 -4.38
C ASN A 282 8.95 17.72 -4.64
N GLN A 283 8.03 18.34 -3.88
CA GLN A 283 6.59 18.16 -4.03
C GLN A 283 6.07 18.54 -5.42
N ARG A 284 6.55 19.67 -5.96
CA ARG A 284 6.22 20.10 -7.32
C ARG A 284 6.88 19.22 -8.38
N LEU A 285 8.09 18.74 -8.14
CA LEU A 285 8.76 17.79 -9.03
C LEU A 285 8.01 16.45 -9.09
N ASP A 286 7.61 15.89 -7.94
CA ASP A 286 6.87 14.62 -7.84
C ASP A 286 5.56 14.70 -8.63
N ALA A 287 4.82 15.81 -8.51
CA ALA A 287 3.61 16.06 -9.27
C ALA A 287 3.86 16.23 -10.79
N ALA A 288 4.92 16.95 -11.18
CA ALA A 288 5.26 17.14 -12.59
C ALA A 288 5.69 15.83 -13.26
N LEU A 289 6.48 15.00 -12.58
CA LEU A 289 6.92 13.71 -13.09
C LEU A 289 5.77 12.71 -13.20
N ALA A 290 4.92 12.60 -12.17
CA ALA A 290 3.75 11.72 -12.21
C ALA A 290 2.76 12.13 -13.33
N TYR A 291 2.52 13.44 -13.51
CA TYR A 291 1.70 13.93 -14.61
C TYR A 291 2.30 13.62 -15.98
N ALA A 292 3.61 13.78 -16.14
CA ALA A 292 4.32 13.43 -17.37
C ALA A 292 4.24 11.91 -17.67
N ASP A 293 4.41 11.05 -16.66
CA ASP A 293 4.24 9.60 -16.78
C ASP A 293 2.80 9.21 -17.18
N TRP A 294 1.78 9.89 -16.64
CA TRP A 294 0.39 9.68 -17.02
C TRP A 294 0.12 10.10 -18.48
N LEU A 295 0.63 11.26 -18.93
CA LEU A 295 0.54 11.68 -20.33
C LEU A 295 1.24 10.69 -21.28
N ASP A 296 2.40 10.17 -20.88
CA ASP A 296 3.11 9.11 -21.61
C ASP A 296 2.28 7.82 -21.71
N PHE A 297 1.65 7.41 -20.61
CA PHE A 297 0.73 6.27 -20.58
C PHE A 297 -0.51 6.48 -21.47
N LYS A 298 -1.01 7.72 -21.57
CA LYS A 298 -2.07 8.10 -22.53
C LYS A 298 -1.58 8.18 -23.99
N GLY A 299 -0.29 8.08 -24.24
CA GLY A 299 0.31 8.19 -25.57
C GLY A 299 0.46 9.63 -26.07
N LEU A 300 0.25 10.63 -25.19
CA LEU A 300 0.38 12.06 -25.51
C LEU A 300 1.85 12.51 -25.41
N LYS A 301 2.68 11.94 -26.29
CA LYS A 301 4.16 12.00 -26.21
C LYS A 301 4.74 13.42 -26.21
N GLU A 302 4.19 14.33 -27.01
CA GLU A 302 4.70 15.71 -27.13
C GLU A 302 4.43 16.52 -25.85
N THR A 303 3.20 16.45 -25.31
CA THR A 303 2.85 17.11 -24.05
C THR A 303 3.57 16.47 -22.86
N ALA A 304 3.78 15.14 -22.86
CA ALA A 304 4.61 14.47 -21.87
C ALA A 304 6.05 15.00 -21.91
N GLU A 305 6.64 15.15 -23.10
CA GLU A 305 7.99 15.72 -23.25
C GLU A 305 8.10 17.13 -22.66
N ASP A 306 7.12 17.98 -22.91
CA ASP A 306 7.09 19.34 -22.37
C ASP A 306 6.87 19.36 -20.84
N MET A 307 6.10 18.41 -20.29
CA MET A 307 6.01 18.22 -18.84
C MET A 307 7.32 17.71 -18.23
N TYR A 308 8.06 16.80 -18.87
CA TYR A 308 9.40 16.40 -18.41
C TYR A 308 10.43 17.54 -18.49
N LYS A 309 10.34 18.43 -19.51
CA LYS A 309 11.14 19.67 -19.55
C LYS A 309 10.78 20.60 -18.40
N TRP A 310 9.49 20.80 -18.11
CA TRP A 310 9.06 21.62 -16.99
C TRP A 310 9.45 21.02 -15.64
N ALA A 311 9.41 19.70 -15.49
CA ALA A 311 9.94 18.99 -14.33
C ALA A 311 11.46 19.24 -14.16
N MET A 312 12.21 19.26 -15.26
CA MET A 312 13.64 19.62 -15.26
C MET A 312 13.84 21.09 -14.84
N ASP A 313 13.03 22.04 -15.31
CA ASP A 313 13.07 23.45 -14.86
C ASP A 313 12.75 23.58 -13.34
N ILE A 314 11.75 22.84 -12.85
CA ILE A 314 11.39 22.80 -11.42
C ILE A 314 12.57 22.26 -10.59
N ALA A 315 13.14 21.12 -10.99
CA ALA A 315 14.31 20.54 -10.34
C ALA A 315 15.52 21.50 -10.34
N ALA A 316 15.77 22.17 -11.46
CA ALA A 316 16.87 23.11 -11.61
C ALA A 316 16.67 24.39 -10.78
N SER A 317 15.43 24.81 -10.53
CA SER A 317 15.12 25.95 -9.64
C SER A 317 15.58 25.75 -8.18
N GLY A 318 15.83 24.49 -7.78
CA GLY A 318 16.37 24.12 -6.48
C GLY A 318 17.91 24.18 -6.37
N VAL A 319 18.60 24.43 -7.48
CA VAL A 319 20.08 24.43 -7.53
C VAL A 319 20.62 25.76 -7.00
N SER A 320 21.68 25.70 -6.18
CA SER A 320 22.30 26.88 -5.54
C SER A 320 23.14 27.76 -6.47
N VAL A 321 23.32 27.33 -7.71
CA VAL A 321 24.08 27.98 -8.78
C VAL A 321 23.18 28.06 -10.02
N ASP A 322 23.43 29.04 -10.88
CA ASP A 322 22.83 29.16 -12.22
C ASP A 322 22.63 27.77 -12.90
N PRO A 323 21.38 27.33 -13.11
CA PRO A 323 21.02 26.06 -13.74
C PRO A 323 21.82 25.70 -14.97
N THR A 324 22.08 26.70 -15.83
CA THR A 324 22.73 26.51 -17.12
C THR A 324 24.19 26.07 -17.00
N LYS A 325 24.80 26.17 -15.81
CA LYS A 325 26.16 25.68 -15.53
C LYS A 325 26.19 24.22 -15.10
N VAL A 326 25.06 23.68 -14.63
CA VAL A 326 24.96 22.31 -14.11
C VAL A 326 24.43 21.36 -15.19
N VAL A 327 23.26 21.67 -15.78
CA VAL A 327 22.60 20.86 -16.81
C VAL A 327 22.43 21.66 -18.10
N ASP A 328 22.55 21.00 -19.25
CA ASP A 328 21.99 21.52 -20.50
C ASP A 328 20.50 21.17 -20.59
N MET A 329 19.64 22.16 -20.35
CA MET A 329 18.19 22.02 -20.29
C MET A 329 17.56 21.49 -21.59
N LYS A 330 18.27 21.56 -22.74
CA LYS A 330 17.78 21.01 -24.02
C LYS A 330 18.01 19.52 -24.17
N THR A 331 19.12 19.01 -23.65
CA THR A 331 19.54 17.62 -23.82
C THR A 331 19.33 16.77 -22.56
N GLY A 332 19.15 17.41 -21.39
CA GLY A 332 19.06 16.72 -20.11
C GLY A 332 20.39 16.14 -19.63
N VAL A 333 21.52 16.61 -20.17
CA VAL A 333 22.87 16.08 -19.88
C VAL A 333 23.62 17.03 -18.94
N LEU A 334 24.33 16.46 -17.96
CA LEU A 334 25.19 17.21 -17.03
C LEU A 334 26.48 17.70 -17.72
N LYS A 335 26.87 18.94 -17.40
CA LYS A 335 28.16 19.52 -17.80
C LYS A 335 29.27 19.01 -16.88
N ASP A 336 30.51 18.91 -17.38
CA ASP A 336 31.64 18.32 -16.64
C ASP A 336 31.88 18.96 -15.26
N ASP A 337 31.86 20.30 -15.18
CA ASP A 337 31.99 21.07 -13.93
C ASP A 337 30.73 21.04 -13.06
N GLY A 338 29.58 20.66 -13.64
CA GLY A 338 28.27 20.67 -12.99
C GLY A 338 28.16 19.67 -11.82
N ASN A 339 28.91 18.56 -11.88
CA ASN A 339 28.86 17.45 -10.93
C ASN A 339 28.93 17.86 -9.44
N LYS A 340 29.60 18.97 -9.11
CA LYS A 340 29.75 19.48 -7.74
C LYS A 340 28.46 20.07 -7.16
N TYR A 341 27.54 20.52 -8.00
CA TYR A 341 26.32 21.25 -7.61
C TYR A 341 25.02 20.49 -7.93
N VAL A 342 25.15 19.20 -8.26
CA VAL A 342 24.01 18.33 -8.58
C VAL A 342 23.19 18.04 -7.33
N THR A 343 21.88 18.13 -7.47
CA THR A 343 20.89 17.83 -6.42
C THR A 343 20.16 16.52 -6.72
N ASP A 344 19.53 15.91 -5.73
CA ASP A 344 18.75 14.68 -5.94
C ASP A 344 17.58 14.92 -6.91
N ASN A 345 16.86 16.04 -6.74
CA ASN A 345 15.79 16.47 -7.64
C ASN A 345 16.23 16.51 -9.12
N VAL A 346 17.45 17.01 -9.40
CA VAL A 346 18.02 17.02 -10.77
C VAL A 346 18.30 15.62 -11.28
N LEU A 347 18.92 14.74 -10.48
CA LEU A 347 19.17 13.35 -10.90
C LEU A 347 17.87 12.59 -11.17
N ARG A 348 16.82 12.81 -10.36
CA ARG A 348 15.49 12.23 -10.56
C ARG A 348 14.84 12.71 -11.85
N ALA A 349 14.81 14.02 -12.09
CA ALA A 349 14.25 14.60 -13.32
C ALA A 349 14.97 14.12 -14.59
N MET A 350 16.30 14.11 -14.58
CA MET A 350 17.11 13.57 -15.69
C MET A 350 16.83 12.09 -15.94
N THR A 351 16.73 11.28 -14.89
CA THR A 351 16.47 9.84 -15.03
C THR A 351 15.10 9.59 -15.67
N ALA A 352 14.07 10.31 -15.24
CA ALA A 352 12.72 10.23 -15.83
C ALA A 352 12.68 10.70 -17.29
N LEU A 353 13.36 11.81 -17.63
CA LEU A 353 13.51 12.26 -19.02
C LEU A 353 14.26 11.23 -19.89
N GLY A 354 15.26 10.54 -19.34
CA GLY A 354 15.94 9.42 -20.00
C GLY A 354 14.98 8.25 -20.30
N VAL A 355 14.16 7.86 -19.33
CA VAL A 355 13.11 6.82 -19.48
C VAL A 355 12.10 7.22 -20.56
N HIS A 356 11.65 8.47 -20.58
CA HIS A 356 10.77 9.00 -21.63
C HIS A 356 11.38 8.90 -23.03
N ARG A 357 12.65 9.30 -23.21
CA ARG A 357 13.36 9.15 -24.49
C ARG A 357 13.47 7.68 -24.94
N VAL A 358 13.66 6.74 -24.01
CA VAL A 358 13.59 5.31 -24.32
C VAL A 358 12.20 4.88 -24.80
N ARG A 359 11.11 5.34 -24.16
CA ARG A 359 9.72 5.07 -24.60
C ARG A 359 9.39 5.69 -25.98
N GLN A 360 10.01 6.81 -26.31
CA GLN A 360 9.90 7.42 -27.65
C GLN A 360 10.67 6.62 -28.73
N GLY A 361 11.74 5.89 -28.35
CA GLY A 361 12.64 5.17 -29.25
C GLY A 361 14.00 5.85 -29.46
N ASP A 362 14.25 6.99 -28.81
CA ASP A 362 15.46 7.81 -28.95
C ASP A 362 16.60 7.29 -28.06
N LEU A 363 17.14 6.12 -28.46
CA LEU A 363 18.14 5.37 -27.69
C LEU A 363 19.45 6.14 -27.45
N ALA A 364 19.94 6.91 -28.42
CA ALA A 364 21.23 7.60 -28.30
C ALA A 364 21.20 8.80 -27.32
N PRO A 365 20.20 9.71 -27.37
CA PRO A 365 19.98 10.69 -26.31
C PRO A 365 19.75 10.06 -24.94
N ALA A 366 18.93 9.01 -24.84
CA ALA A 366 18.69 8.34 -23.55
C ALA A 366 19.99 7.78 -22.93
N LEU A 367 20.83 7.13 -23.73
CA LEU A 367 22.11 6.58 -23.29
C LEU A 367 23.05 7.68 -22.76
N SER A 368 23.12 8.85 -23.41
CA SER A 368 23.97 9.96 -22.94
C SER A 368 23.48 10.54 -21.62
N ILE A 369 22.15 10.66 -21.43
CA ILE A 369 21.53 11.07 -20.16
C ILE A 369 21.91 10.07 -19.06
N PHE A 370 21.61 8.77 -19.23
CA PHE A 370 21.89 7.76 -18.19
C PHE A 370 23.38 7.64 -17.84
N LEU A 371 24.28 7.70 -18.83
CA LEU A 371 25.72 7.74 -18.58
C LEU A 371 26.15 8.99 -17.79
N SER A 372 25.55 10.14 -18.05
CA SER A 372 25.83 11.37 -17.30
C SER A 372 25.34 11.31 -15.84
N VAL A 373 24.13 10.78 -15.60
CA VAL A 373 23.57 10.55 -14.26
C VAL A 373 24.41 9.53 -13.48
N LEU A 374 24.81 8.42 -14.11
CA LEU A 374 25.66 7.40 -13.49
C LEU A 374 27.05 7.95 -13.14
N ARG A 375 27.67 8.75 -14.04
CA ARG A 375 28.95 9.42 -13.77
C ARG A 375 28.82 10.40 -12.60
N ALA A 376 27.72 11.15 -12.51
CA ALA A 376 27.47 12.07 -11.41
C ALA A 376 27.33 11.34 -10.08
N ARG A 377 26.48 10.29 -10.01
CA ARG A 377 26.30 9.45 -8.81
C ARG A 377 27.60 8.80 -8.32
N ARG A 378 28.45 8.33 -9.26
CA ARG A 378 29.78 7.79 -8.94
C ARG A 378 30.78 8.80 -8.41
N ASN A 379 30.58 10.10 -8.66
CA ASN A 379 31.41 11.19 -8.16
C ASN A 379 30.87 11.85 -6.87
N LEU A 380 29.74 11.37 -6.32
CA LEU A 380 29.16 11.95 -5.11
C LEU A 380 30.04 11.66 -3.87
N PRO A 381 30.09 12.60 -2.90
CA PRO A 381 30.74 12.35 -1.62
C PRO A 381 30.09 11.16 -0.89
N GLN A 382 30.91 10.31 -0.30
CA GLN A 382 30.43 9.17 0.48
C GLN A 382 29.71 9.66 1.74
N ALA A 383 28.55 9.07 2.04
CA ALA A 383 27.86 9.34 3.29
C ALA A 383 28.79 9.02 4.47
N PRO A 384 28.86 9.86 5.52
CA PRO A 384 29.65 9.54 6.70
C PRO A 384 29.12 8.22 7.28
N THR A 385 29.99 7.22 7.39
CA THR A 385 29.66 5.99 8.12
C THR A 385 29.17 6.39 9.50
N PRO A 386 28.01 5.90 9.98
CA PRO A 386 27.57 6.20 11.32
C PRO A 386 28.66 5.70 12.27
N GLU A 387 29.36 6.65 12.91
CA GLU A 387 30.21 6.33 14.05
C GLU A 387 29.36 5.47 14.98
N HIS A 388 29.88 4.30 15.36
CA HIS A 388 29.27 3.52 16.41
C HIS A 388 29.29 4.37 17.68
N LYS A 389 28.21 5.15 17.90
CA LYS A 389 27.87 5.69 19.20
C LYS A 389 27.94 4.48 20.13
N GLY A 390 28.94 4.49 21.01
CA GLY A 390 29.28 3.33 21.82
C GLY A 390 28.02 2.79 22.49
N SER A 391 27.92 1.45 22.55
CA SER A 391 26.82 0.66 23.12
C SER A 391 25.92 1.49 24.05
N PRO A 392 24.61 1.64 23.77
CA PRO A 392 23.74 2.44 24.62
C PRO A 392 23.94 2.01 26.07
N LYS A 393 24.33 2.97 26.93
CA LYS A 393 24.65 2.71 28.33
C LYS A 393 23.43 2.10 28.99
N ASP A 394 23.52 0.81 29.35
CA ASP A 394 22.52 0.00 30.08
C ASP A 394 21.24 0.77 30.42
N GLU A 395 20.39 0.98 29.42
CA GLU A 395 19.11 1.65 29.64
C GLU A 395 18.26 0.70 30.45
N SER A 396 17.98 1.10 31.69
CA SER A 396 17.29 0.26 32.65
C SER A 396 15.98 -0.26 32.06
N ALA A 397 15.58 -1.50 32.34
CA ALA A 397 14.30 -2.04 31.84
C ALA A 397 13.06 -1.17 32.19
N ILE A 398 13.20 -0.23 33.13
CA ILE A 398 12.18 0.77 33.46
C ILE A 398 12.03 1.84 32.35
N SER A 399 13.12 2.27 31.70
CA SER A 399 13.05 3.18 30.54
C SER A 399 12.45 2.48 29.32
N GLU A 400 12.85 1.25 29.01
CA GLU A 400 12.24 0.43 27.94
C GLU A 400 10.72 0.24 28.16
N ILE A 401 10.30 -0.04 29.39
CA ILE A 401 8.87 -0.13 29.75
C ILE A 401 8.19 1.23 29.64
N SER A 402 8.84 2.32 30.06
CA SER A 402 8.27 3.67 29.95
C SER A 402 8.13 4.15 28.50
N GLU A 403 9.04 3.74 27.61
CA GLU A 403 8.98 3.99 26.17
C GLU A 403 7.93 3.11 25.49
N THR A 404 7.79 1.86 25.91
CA THR A 404 6.71 0.97 25.46
C THR A 404 5.33 1.51 25.87
N ILE A 405 5.21 2.07 27.08
CA ILE A 405 3.97 2.68 27.58
C ILE A 405 3.72 4.05 26.92
N SER A 406 4.73 4.91 26.79
CA SER A 406 4.59 6.23 26.18
C SER A 406 4.26 6.11 24.69
N SER A 407 4.92 5.21 23.97
CA SER A 407 4.58 4.91 22.58
C SER A 407 3.18 4.30 22.44
N TRP A 408 2.63 3.60 23.44
CA TRP A 408 1.23 3.14 23.41
C TRP A 408 0.21 4.24 23.78
N LEU A 409 0.60 5.22 24.60
CA LEU A 409 -0.28 6.27 25.10
C LEU A 409 -0.33 7.52 24.20
N PHE A 410 0.77 7.83 23.50
CA PHE A 410 0.89 9.00 22.62
C PHE A 410 1.07 8.55 21.16
N PRO A 411 0.38 9.20 20.20
CA PRO A 411 0.61 8.94 18.78
C PRO A 411 2.02 9.42 18.37
N PRO A 412 2.64 8.80 17.36
CA PRO A 412 3.91 9.27 16.84
C PRO A 412 3.79 10.71 16.30
N PRO A 413 4.85 11.54 16.40
CA PRO A 413 4.84 12.87 15.82
C PRO A 413 4.67 12.78 14.30
N TYR A 414 3.93 13.73 13.72
CA TYR A 414 3.73 13.77 12.28
C TYR A 414 5.07 14.03 11.56
N PRO A 415 5.46 13.20 10.58
CA PRO A 415 6.72 13.37 9.87
C PRO A 415 6.64 14.57 8.92
N ILE A 416 7.29 15.66 9.31
CA ILE A 416 7.53 16.82 8.44
C ILE A 416 8.79 16.50 7.61
N PRO A 417 8.78 16.66 6.27
CA PRO A 417 9.97 16.42 5.46
C PRO A 417 11.06 17.43 5.83
N THR A 418 12.21 16.93 6.27
CA THR A 418 13.40 17.77 6.47
C THR A 418 14.24 17.89 5.20
N ILE A 419 14.12 16.92 4.28
CA ILE A 419 14.88 16.84 3.03
C ILE A 419 14.05 17.44 1.91
N THR A 420 14.59 18.47 1.26
CA THR A 420 13.91 19.20 0.17
C THR A 420 14.21 18.65 -1.23
N GLY A 421 15.18 17.72 -1.32
CA GLY A 421 15.75 17.22 -2.58
C GLY A 421 16.67 18.22 -3.31
N ASN A 422 16.81 19.43 -2.76
CA ASN A 422 17.70 20.50 -3.27
C ASN A 422 19.12 20.42 -2.66
N GLU A 423 19.32 19.52 -1.70
CA GLU A 423 20.64 19.23 -1.12
C GLU A 423 21.47 18.35 -2.07
N GLN A 424 22.80 18.38 -1.93
CA GLN A 424 23.67 17.48 -2.68
C GLN A 424 23.51 16.05 -2.12
N PRO A 425 23.20 15.04 -2.97
CA PRO A 425 23.02 13.67 -2.51
C PRO A 425 24.36 13.05 -2.05
N LEU A 426 24.26 12.17 -1.06
CA LEU A 426 25.39 11.42 -0.51
C LEU A 426 25.37 9.97 -1.01
N ARG A 427 26.54 9.41 -1.32
CA ARG A 427 26.64 7.99 -1.71
C ARG A 427 26.48 7.08 -0.49
N SER A 428 25.35 6.40 -0.39
CA SER A 428 24.99 5.35 0.59
C SER A 428 24.83 3.98 -0.09
N ALA A 429 24.64 2.91 0.70
CA ALA A 429 24.26 1.58 0.18
C ALA A 429 22.94 1.62 -0.61
N SER A 430 21.96 2.42 -0.18
CA SER A 430 20.70 2.56 -0.92
C SER A 430 20.87 3.26 -2.27
N THR A 431 21.70 4.31 -2.36
CA THR A 431 22.00 4.96 -3.65
C THR A 431 22.75 4.05 -4.63
N ALA A 432 23.36 2.95 -4.17
CA ALA A 432 23.96 1.95 -5.06
C ALA A 432 22.90 1.15 -5.85
N CYS A 433 21.68 1.03 -5.33
CA CYS A 433 20.56 0.42 -6.06
C CYS A 433 20.04 1.34 -7.17
N ASP A 434 20.03 2.66 -6.97
CA ASP A 434 19.76 3.61 -8.06
C ASP A 434 20.83 3.48 -9.18
N GLU A 435 22.11 3.25 -8.83
CA GLU A 435 23.16 2.97 -9.82
C GLU A 435 22.93 1.64 -10.54
N ALA A 436 22.50 0.59 -9.85
CA ALA A 436 22.12 -0.67 -10.49
C ALA A 436 20.95 -0.48 -11.48
N GLY A 437 19.91 0.29 -11.11
CA GLY A 437 18.81 0.65 -12.01
C GLY A 437 19.29 1.36 -13.28
N LEU A 438 20.16 2.37 -13.14
CA LEU A 438 20.77 3.06 -14.28
C LEU A 438 21.62 2.13 -15.16
N MET A 439 22.36 1.20 -14.56
CA MET A 439 23.15 0.21 -15.28
C MET A 439 22.29 -0.81 -16.04
N ILE A 440 21.10 -1.16 -15.53
CA ILE A 440 20.12 -2.00 -16.25
C ILE A 440 19.65 -1.27 -17.52
N TYR A 441 19.22 -0.01 -17.42
CA TYR A 441 18.82 0.79 -18.59
C TYR A 441 19.95 0.93 -19.62
N ILE A 442 21.17 1.23 -19.19
CA ILE A 442 22.35 1.28 -20.06
C ILE A 442 22.59 -0.08 -20.74
N GLY A 443 22.48 -1.18 -20.00
CA GLY A 443 22.62 -2.54 -20.52
C GLY A 443 21.58 -2.88 -21.59
N GLU A 444 20.30 -2.59 -21.36
CA GLU A 444 19.22 -2.75 -22.33
C GLU A 444 19.46 -1.95 -23.61
N ILE A 445 19.75 -0.65 -23.48
CA ILE A 445 19.98 0.23 -24.63
C ILE A 445 21.19 -0.24 -25.45
N MET A 446 22.29 -0.60 -24.78
CA MET A 446 23.50 -1.11 -25.45
C MET A 446 23.25 -2.46 -26.13
N PHE A 447 22.48 -3.36 -25.51
CA PHE A 447 22.10 -4.64 -26.08
C PHE A 447 21.21 -4.48 -27.32
N ALA A 448 20.30 -3.50 -27.30
CA ALA A 448 19.37 -3.22 -28.40
C ALA A 448 20.03 -2.48 -29.58
N SER A 449 20.98 -1.59 -29.32
CA SER A 449 21.49 -0.63 -30.34
C SER A 449 22.90 -0.89 -30.87
N SER A 450 23.85 -1.33 -30.04
CA SER A 450 25.28 -1.21 -30.38
C SER A 450 26.09 -2.50 -30.20
N SER A 451 25.96 -3.16 -29.05
CA SER A 451 26.74 -4.36 -28.72
C SER A 451 26.00 -5.24 -27.72
N GLN A 452 25.56 -6.41 -28.19
CA GLN A 452 24.84 -7.39 -27.38
C GLN A 452 25.69 -7.91 -26.22
N GLU A 453 26.97 -8.24 -26.45
CA GLU A 453 27.85 -8.71 -25.36
C GLU A 453 28.16 -7.61 -24.34
N SER A 454 28.30 -6.35 -24.78
CA SER A 454 28.56 -5.24 -23.85
C SER A 454 27.33 -4.88 -23.03
N GLY A 455 26.14 -4.85 -23.64
CA GLY A 455 24.89 -4.61 -22.91
C GLY A 455 24.62 -5.68 -21.86
N LEU A 456 24.82 -6.95 -22.22
CA LEU A 456 24.73 -8.09 -21.31
C LEU A 456 25.69 -7.96 -20.11
N ALA A 457 26.94 -7.54 -20.35
CA ALA A 457 27.91 -7.32 -19.27
C ALA A 457 27.45 -6.21 -18.30
N TRP A 458 26.91 -5.08 -18.80
CA TRP A 458 26.33 -4.04 -17.96
C TRP A 458 25.17 -4.56 -17.10
N THR A 459 24.27 -5.38 -17.67
CA THR A 459 23.14 -5.96 -16.90
C THR A 459 23.62 -6.94 -15.83
N ARG A 460 24.63 -7.77 -16.12
CA ARG A 460 25.24 -8.67 -15.12
C ARG A 460 25.86 -7.87 -13.96
N ASP A 461 26.68 -6.88 -14.29
CA ASP A 461 27.38 -6.05 -13.29
C ASP A 461 26.37 -5.23 -12.45
N ALA A 462 25.19 -4.91 -13.00
CA ALA A 462 24.09 -4.29 -12.27
C ALA A 462 23.40 -5.24 -11.28
N VAL A 463 23.17 -6.50 -11.69
CA VAL A 463 22.64 -7.56 -10.80
C VAL A 463 23.63 -7.85 -9.67
N ASP A 464 24.94 -7.88 -9.96
CA ASP A 464 25.99 -7.99 -8.94
C ASP A 464 25.93 -6.84 -7.94
N LEU A 465 25.78 -5.60 -8.41
CA LEU A 465 25.67 -4.41 -7.54
C LEU A 465 24.40 -4.43 -6.68
N ALA A 466 23.25 -4.82 -7.22
CA ALA A 466 22.00 -4.92 -6.48
C ALA A 466 22.03 -6.03 -5.41
N GLU A 467 22.58 -7.21 -5.73
CA GLU A 467 22.72 -8.32 -4.77
C GLU A 467 23.67 -7.96 -3.61
N LEU A 468 24.81 -7.33 -3.91
CA LEU A 468 25.74 -6.83 -2.89
C LEU A 468 25.14 -5.73 -2.00
N SER A 469 24.32 -4.83 -2.59
CA SER A 469 23.67 -3.75 -1.84
C SER A 469 22.64 -4.28 -0.85
N LEU A 470 21.82 -5.26 -1.27
CA LEU A 470 20.85 -5.93 -0.37
C LEU A 470 21.53 -6.66 0.79
N LEU A 471 22.66 -7.33 0.55
CA LEU A 471 23.42 -8.00 1.61
C LEU A 471 23.93 -7.00 2.66
N GLN A 472 24.38 -5.81 2.23
CA GLN A 472 24.81 -4.75 3.15
C GLN A 472 23.64 -4.18 3.96
N LEU A 473 22.44 -4.06 3.37
CA LEU A 473 21.25 -3.61 4.08
C LEU A 473 20.83 -4.65 5.15
N ASP A 474 20.71 -5.93 4.78
CA ASP A 474 20.40 -7.08 5.67
C ASP A 474 21.35 -7.13 6.90
N GLU A 475 22.66 -6.92 6.68
CA GLU A 475 23.65 -6.87 7.76
C GLU A 475 23.47 -5.66 8.71
N THR A 476 23.05 -4.50 8.20
CA THR A 476 22.83 -3.30 9.04
C THR A 476 21.54 -3.34 9.86
N GLU A 477 20.58 -4.20 9.53
CA GLU A 477 19.34 -4.35 10.29
C GLU A 477 19.47 -5.30 11.51
N ALA A 478 20.60 -5.98 11.67
CA ALA A 478 20.87 -6.89 12.80
C ALA A 478 21.11 -6.22 14.17
N GLY A 479 20.62 -4.98 14.35
CA GLY A 479 20.57 -4.27 15.63
C GLY A 479 19.35 -4.67 16.48
N PRO A 480 19.30 -4.29 17.78
CA PRO A 480 18.17 -4.60 18.63
C PRO A 480 16.86 -3.98 18.08
N HIS A 481 15.80 -4.79 18.04
CA HIS A 481 14.52 -4.52 17.38
C HIS A 481 13.76 -3.30 17.94
N THR A 482 14.20 -2.11 17.57
CA THR A 482 13.31 -0.94 17.52
C THR A 482 12.31 -1.15 16.38
N TYR A 483 11.05 -0.79 16.61
CA TYR A 483 9.95 -0.96 15.64
C TYR A 483 10.08 0.04 14.49
N ARG A 484 11.13 -0.09 13.68
CA ARG A 484 11.30 0.62 12.41
C ARG A 484 10.31 0.04 11.39
N MET A 485 9.66 0.93 10.66
CA MET A 485 8.62 0.55 9.69
C MET A 485 9.26 -0.31 8.57
N LYS A 486 8.74 -1.52 8.35
CA LYS A 486 9.33 -2.57 7.49
C LYS A 486 9.17 -2.33 5.97
N TYR A 487 9.23 -1.06 5.58
CA TYR A 487 9.24 -0.59 4.19
C TYR A 487 10.11 0.66 4.20
N SER A 488 11.43 0.47 4.13
CA SER A 488 12.27 1.54 3.58
C SER A 488 12.08 1.52 2.07
N SER A 489 11.75 2.67 1.46
CA SER A 489 11.61 2.81 0.00
C SER A 489 12.83 2.30 -0.77
N ASP A 490 13.96 2.30 -0.09
CA ASP A 490 15.29 2.03 -0.59
C ASP A 490 15.53 0.53 -0.74
N GLU A 491 15.15 -0.27 0.26
CA GLU A 491 15.21 -1.74 0.21
C GLU A 491 14.29 -2.30 -0.89
N GLU A 492 13.05 -1.80 -0.97
CA GLU A 492 12.08 -2.19 -2.00
C GLU A 492 12.60 -1.89 -3.42
N ARG A 493 13.21 -0.71 -3.63
CA ARG A 493 13.90 -0.38 -4.90
C ARG A 493 15.04 -1.34 -5.22
N CYS A 494 15.84 -1.74 -4.23
CA CYS A 494 16.90 -2.72 -4.43
C CYS A 494 16.34 -4.08 -4.88
N HIS A 495 15.24 -4.54 -4.26
CA HIS A 495 14.54 -5.76 -4.67
C HIS A 495 13.99 -5.68 -6.09
N ASP A 496 13.38 -4.56 -6.47
CA ASP A 496 12.83 -4.34 -7.82
C ASP A 496 13.93 -4.25 -8.89
N CYS A 497 15.05 -3.58 -8.60
CA CYS A 497 16.21 -3.54 -9.48
C CYS A 497 16.79 -4.95 -9.70
N LEU A 498 16.92 -5.75 -8.65
CA LEU A 498 17.40 -7.12 -8.73
C LEU A 498 16.45 -8.03 -9.54
N ARG A 499 15.13 -7.94 -9.29
CA ARG A 499 14.10 -8.68 -10.01
C ARG A 499 14.13 -8.35 -11.51
N THR A 500 14.15 -7.06 -11.82
CA THR A 500 14.15 -6.55 -13.21
C THR A 500 15.44 -6.91 -13.93
N GLY A 501 16.60 -6.73 -13.28
CA GLY A 501 17.90 -7.08 -13.83
C GLY A 501 18.04 -8.57 -14.17
N LEU A 502 17.53 -9.47 -13.34
CA LEU A 502 17.55 -10.92 -13.60
C LEU A 502 16.61 -11.33 -14.74
N ASP A 503 15.40 -10.77 -14.83
CA ASP A 503 14.47 -11.03 -15.94
C ASP A 503 15.02 -10.48 -17.27
N ASN A 504 15.59 -9.28 -17.25
CA ASN A 504 16.28 -8.70 -18.41
C ASN A 504 17.48 -9.53 -18.86
N TRP A 505 18.34 -9.96 -17.93
CA TRP A 505 19.45 -10.85 -18.24
C TRP A 505 18.94 -12.18 -18.84
N GLN A 506 17.88 -12.76 -18.30
CA GLN A 506 17.24 -13.96 -18.86
C GLN A 506 16.76 -13.75 -20.30
N LYS A 507 16.07 -12.64 -20.58
CA LYS A 507 15.60 -12.28 -21.93
C LYS A 507 16.74 -12.07 -22.92
N MET A 508 17.82 -11.41 -22.50
CA MET A 508 19.01 -11.18 -23.32
C MET A 508 19.71 -12.49 -23.68
N VAL A 509 19.97 -13.36 -22.69
CA VAL A 509 20.62 -14.67 -22.92
C VAL A 509 19.76 -15.55 -23.83
N ARG A 510 18.45 -15.64 -23.60
CA ARG A 510 17.55 -16.42 -24.48
C ARG A 510 17.57 -15.94 -25.93
N LYS A 511 17.60 -14.63 -26.16
CA LYS A 511 17.77 -14.08 -27.53
C LYS A 511 19.11 -14.47 -28.15
N LEU A 512 20.18 -14.54 -27.36
CA LEU A 512 21.50 -14.97 -27.82
C LEU A 512 21.58 -16.48 -28.09
N VAL A 513 20.91 -17.32 -27.29
CA VAL A 513 20.75 -18.77 -27.55
C VAL A 513 20.04 -18.99 -28.88
N VAL A 514 18.84 -18.41 -29.06
CA VAL A 514 18.04 -18.55 -30.29
C VAL A 514 18.79 -18.02 -31.53
N LYS A 515 19.50 -16.90 -31.39
CA LYS A 515 20.35 -16.36 -32.47
C LYS A 515 21.51 -17.30 -32.81
N ALA A 516 22.17 -17.90 -31.81
CA ALA A 516 23.25 -18.85 -32.04
C ALA A 516 22.76 -20.16 -32.70
N GLU A 517 21.58 -20.65 -32.32
CA GLU A 517 20.88 -21.76 -32.99
C GLU A 517 20.60 -21.46 -34.46
N GLN A 518 20.03 -20.29 -34.76
CA GLN A 518 19.75 -19.85 -36.12
C GLN A 518 21.03 -19.75 -36.95
N GLU A 519 22.09 -19.11 -36.43
CA GLU A 519 23.38 -18.99 -37.11
C GLU A 519 24.06 -20.36 -37.35
N GLU A 520 23.87 -21.34 -36.46
CA GLU A 520 24.36 -22.71 -36.66
C GLU A 520 23.59 -23.43 -37.78
N LEU A 521 22.25 -23.36 -37.75
CA LEU A 521 21.39 -23.97 -38.77
C LEU A 521 21.58 -23.35 -40.16
N ASP A 522 21.66 -22.02 -40.23
CA ASP A 522 21.94 -21.30 -41.48
C ASP A 522 23.32 -21.64 -42.03
N TYR A 523 24.33 -21.77 -41.16
CA TYR A 523 25.66 -22.24 -41.59
C TYR A 523 25.61 -23.69 -42.09
N MET A 524 24.87 -24.60 -41.42
CA MET A 524 24.69 -25.97 -41.89
C MET A 524 24.03 -26.04 -43.28
N ASN A 525 23.01 -25.20 -43.51
CA ASN A 525 22.25 -25.12 -44.75
C ASN A 525 23.04 -24.51 -45.91
N THR A 526 23.77 -23.42 -45.66
CA THR A 526 24.52 -22.66 -46.68
C THR A 526 25.89 -23.26 -47.01
N ALA A 527 26.58 -23.89 -46.06
CA ALA A 527 27.97 -24.35 -46.24
C ALA A 527 28.13 -25.64 -47.09
N LYS A 528 27.20 -25.94 -48.01
CA LYS A 528 27.24 -27.15 -48.86
C LYS A 528 28.51 -27.24 -49.72
N ASP A 529 29.02 -26.10 -50.19
CA ASP A 529 30.15 -26.04 -51.13
C ASP A 529 31.51 -25.70 -50.48
N SER A 530 31.60 -25.66 -49.15
CA SER A 530 32.82 -25.24 -48.44
C SER A 530 33.76 -26.40 -48.09
N TRP A 531 35.06 -26.20 -48.30
CA TRP A 531 36.14 -27.20 -48.06
C TRP A 531 36.02 -27.87 -46.68
N PHE A 532 35.93 -29.21 -46.68
CA PHE A 532 35.58 -30.05 -45.52
C PHE A 532 36.28 -29.66 -44.19
N GLY A 533 37.60 -29.46 -44.22
CA GLY A 533 38.39 -29.10 -43.02
C GLY A 533 38.07 -27.72 -42.43
N SER A 534 37.71 -26.73 -43.27
CA SER A 534 37.34 -25.39 -42.79
C SER A 534 35.91 -25.39 -42.25
N ARG A 535 35.00 -26.11 -42.91
CA ARG A 535 33.60 -26.28 -42.51
C ARG A 535 33.46 -26.89 -41.12
N ALA A 536 34.19 -27.98 -40.85
CA ALA A 536 34.16 -28.65 -39.55
C ALA A 536 34.68 -27.76 -38.40
N LYS A 537 35.65 -26.86 -38.66
CA LYS A 537 36.17 -25.92 -37.66
C LYS A 537 35.14 -24.83 -37.34
N LYS A 538 34.55 -24.19 -38.37
CA LYS A 538 33.55 -23.12 -38.19
C LYS A 538 32.24 -23.63 -37.58
N LEU A 539 31.80 -24.84 -37.92
CA LEU A 539 30.61 -25.43 -37.29
C LEU A 539 30.84 -25.65 -35.78
N LYS A 540 31.99 -26.19 -35.38
CA LYS A 540 32.37 -26.32 -33.96
C LYS A 540 32.46 -24.98 -33.24
N GLU A 541 32.90 -23.93 -33.92
CA GLU A 541 32.95 -22.57 -33.36
C GLU A 541 31.54 -22.04 -33.05
N LYS A 542 30.57 -22.26 -33.96
CA LYS A 542 29.15 -21.92 -33.73
C LYS A 542 28.49 -22.79 -32.65
N GLU A 543 28.75 -24.09 -32.66
CA GLU A 543 28.30 -25.01 -31.61
C GLU A 543 28.84 -24.61 -30.23
N MET A 544 30.11 -24.21 -30.12
CA MET A 544 30.70 -23.67 -28.89
C MET A 544 30.09 -22.33 -28.49
N GLN A 545 29.77 -21.46 -29.45
CA GLN A 545 29.10 -20.18 -29.18
C GLN A 545 27.68 -20.40 -28.62
N ARG A 546 26.92 -21.36 -29.15
CA ARG A 546 25.61 -21.76 -28.61
C ARG A 546 25.74 -22.31 -27.20
N LYS A 547 26.64 -23.27 -26.98
CA LYS A 547 26.92 -23.89 -25.67
C LYS A 547 27.37 -22.89 -24.60
N ARG A 548 28.06 -21.80 -24.99
CA ARG A 548 28.38 -20.70 -24.07
C ARG A 548 27.12 -20.03 -23.52
N TRP A 549 26.16 -19.70 -24.38
CA TRP A 549 24.90 -19.06 -23.96
C TRP A 549 23.97 -20.02 -23.23
N GLU A 550 23.90 -21.30 -23.64
CA GLU A 550 23.20 -22.36 -22.89
C GLU A 550 23.74 -22.47 -21.44
N ALA A 551 25.06 -22.47 -21.28
CA ALA A 551 25.70 -22.52 -19.96
C ALA A 551 25.40 -21.27 -19.11
N GLU A 552 25.30 -20.09 -19.74
CA GLU A 552 24.93 -18.85 -19.06
C GLU A 552 23.47 -18.85 -18.60
N GLU A 553 22.53 -19.41 -19.37
CA GLU A 553 21.13 -19.57 -18.93
C GLU A 553 21.04 -20.52 -17.72
N ILE A 554 21.84 -21.59 -17.68
CA ILE A 554 21.91 -22.51 -16.53
C ILE A 554 22.46 -21.80 -15.28
N ILE A 555 23.52 -21.00 -15.42
CA ILE A 555 24.08 -20.19 -14.31
C ILE A 555 23.04 -19.21 -13.77
N LEU A 556 22.32 -18.51 -14.67
CA LEU A 556 21.26 -17.60 -14.29
C LEU A 556 20.10 -18.31 -13.56
N GLN A 557 19.72 -19.52 -13.99
CA GLN A 557 18.69 -20.30 -13.31
C GLN A 557 19.10 -20.78 -11.91
N ASP A 558 20.37 -21.06 -11.65
CA ASP A 558 20.85 -21.33 -10.28
C ASP A 558 20.84 -20.05 -9.42
N ARG A 559 21.33 -18.94 -9.98
CA ARG A 559 21.39 -17.66 -9.28
C ARG A 559 19.99 -17.14 -8.92
N SER A 560 19.02 -17.22 -9.82
CA SER A 560 17.65 -16.78 -9.54
C SER A 560 17.01 -17.56 -8.38
N LYS A 561 17.23 -18.88 -8.30
CA LYS A 561 16.78 -19.72 -7.17
C LYS A 561 17.45 -19.34 -5.85
N ARG A 562 18.76 -19.05 -5.87
CA ARG A 562 19.53 -18.62 -4.70
C ARG A 562 19.05 -17.29 -4.13
N VAL A 563 18.75 -16.36 -5.02
CA VAL A 563 18.33 -14.98 -4.73
C VAL A 563 16.81 -14.87 -4.50
N GLN A 564 16.04 -15.94 -4.75
CA GLN A 564 14.58 -16.00 -4.60
C GLN A 564 14.07 -15.57 -3.22
N ARG A 565 14.88 -15.77 -2.14
CA ARG A 565 14.56 -15.27 -0.79
C ARG A 565 14.34 -13.75 -0.73
N PHE A 566 15.01 -13.00 -1.59
CA PHE A 566 14.92 -11.55 -1.71
C PHE A 566 13.84 -11.12 -2.72
N ILE A 567 13.64 -11.88 -3.80
CA ILE A 567 12.78 -11.44 -4.92
C ILE A 567 11.28 -11.64 -4.60
N GLY A 568 10.95 -12.56 -3.69
CA GLY A 568 9.58 -12.97 -3.38
C GLY A 568 8.98 -13.87 -4.47
N ASP A 569 7.72 -14.26 -4.29
CA ASP A 569 7.03 -15.12 -5.26
C ASP A 569 6.66 -14.33 -6.54
N PRO A 570 7.11 -14.77 -7.73
CA PRO A 570 6.89 -14.02 -8.98
C PRO A 570 5.41 -13.91 -9.38
N LEU A 571 4.54 -14.78 -8.84
CA LEU A 571 3.10 -14.77 -9.11
C LEU A 571 2.35 -13.66 -8.36
N LEU A 572 2.93 -13.11 -7.29
CA LEU A 572 2.42 -11.93 -6.56
C LEU A 572 3.00 -10.63 -7.10
N ALA A 573 4.29 -10.63 -7.49
CA ALA A 573 4.96 -9.46 -8.06
C ALA A 573 4.31 -8.95 -9.37
N GLY A 574 3.70 -9.84 -10.16
CA GLY A 574 2.95 -9.46 -11.38
C GLY A 574 1.64 -8.69 -11.14
N LEU A 575 1.26 -8.44 -9.87
CA LEU A 575 0.11 -7.61 -9.48
C LEU A 575 0.53 -6.24 -8.94
N ALA A 576 1.85 -5.97 -8.81
CA ALA A 576 2.36 -4.68 -8.36
C ALA A 576 2.35 -3.66 -9.53
N PRO A 577 1.77 -2.46 -9.36
CA PRO A 577 1.49 -1.54 -10.47
C PRO A 577 2.72 -0.83 -11.08
N ASN A 578 3.92 -1.02 -10.52
CA ASN A 578 5.09 -0.18 -10.84
C ASN A 578 6.12 -0.85 -11.77
N THR A 579 5.88 -2.07 -12.25
CA THR A 579 6.78 -2.75 -13.23
C THR A 579 6.59 -2.23 -14.65
N THR A 580 7.10 -1.03 -14.92
CA THR A 580 7.02 -0.37 -16.26
C THR A 580 8.38 -0.15 -16.93
N MET A 581 9.02 -1.23 -17.37
CA MET A 581 9.65 -1.24 -18.70
C MET A 581 9.91 -2.66 -19.19
N MET A 582 9.35 -2.99 -20.36
CA MET A 582 9.89 -4.03 -21.22
C MET A 582 10.07 -3.41 -22.60
N LEU A 583 11.31 -3.10 -22.99
CA LEU A 583 11.65 -2.82 -24.39
C LEU A 583 11.46 -4.05 -25.31
N PHE A 584 11.23 -5.22 -24.70
CA PHE A 584 11.01 -6.49 -25.36
C PHE A 584 9.73 -7.17 -24.85
N SER A 585 8.58 -6.62 -25.26
CA SER A 585 7.30 -7.32 -25.41
C SER A 585 6.91 -7.32 -26.87
#